data_AF-A0A8T4M725-F1
#
_entry.id   AF-A0A8T4M725-F1
#
_cell.length_a   1.000
_cell.length_b   1.000
_cell.length_c   1.000
_cell.angle_alpha   90.00
_cell.angle_beta   90.00
_cell.angle_gamma   90.00
#
_symmetry.space_group_name_H-M   'P 1'
#
loop_
_entity.id
_entity.type
_entity.pdbx_description
1 polymer ?
#
loop_
_entity_poly.entity_id
_entity_poly.type
_entity_poly.pdbx_seq_one_letter_code
_entity_poly.pdbx_strand_id
1 'polypeptide(L)'
;MNHLEKFENYHKRKILRELKQAGILLTEINIPVIISETSFQIRSKKHSEQCPYYAQEKPCHDIKDLNCFLCVCPEYHSDMDEGGCRINNQSGKWHSPYPYSKSGKVWDCSDCSFPHFQAHIEQYLRQNLGELRRIQDEI
;
A
#
# COMPACT_ATOMS: atom_id res chain seq x y z
N MET A 1 -7.31 14.63 9.81
CA MET A 1 -6.28 13.75 9.25
C MET A 1 -4.89 14.29 9.48
N ASN A 2 -4.06 13.49 10.14
CA ASN A 2 -2.63 13.76 10.26
C ASN A 2 -1.90 13.49 8.92
N HIS A 3 -0.57 13.59 8.90
CA HIS A 3 0.21 13.37 7.68
C HIS A 3 0.19 11.93 7.17
N LEU A 4 0.17 10.95 8.08
CA LEU A 4 0.17 9.52 7.76
C LEU A 4 -1.17 9.10 7.15
N GLU A 5 -2.28 9.53 7.75
CA GLU A 5 -3.63 9.29 7.24
C GLU A 5 -3.87 9.96 5.87
N LYS A 6 -3.32 11.17 5.67
CA LYS A 6 -3.35 11.82 4.34
C LYS A 6 -2.59 11.01 3.30
N PHE A 7 -1.42 10.47 3.65
CA PHE A 7 -0.60 9.66 2.74
C PHE A 7 -1.28 8.33 2.40
N GLU A 8 -1.85 7.63 3.38
CA GLU A 8 -2.63 6.41 3.15
C GLU A 8 -3.78 6.66 2.18
N ASN A 9 -4.60 7.68 2.46
CA ASN A 9 -5.74 8.01 1.61
C ASN A 9 -5.32 8.43 0.21
N TYR A 10 -4.24 9.21 0.08
CA TYR A 10 -3.67 9.58 -1.21
C TYR A 10 -3.25 8.34 -2.01
N HIS A 11 -2.47 7.44 -1.40
CA HIS A 11 -1.97 6.26 -2.08
C HIS A 11 -3.11 5.33 -2.52
N LYS A 12 -4.04 5.02 -1.60
CA LYS A 12 -5.22 4.21 -1.88
C LYS A 12 -6.03 4.77 -3.06
N ARG A 13 -6.36 6.07 -3.02
CA ARG A 13 -7.11 6.73 -4.10
C ARG A 13 -6.33 6.77 -5.42
N LYS A 14 -5.00 6.91 -5.38
CA LYS A 14 -4.15 6.90 -6.57
C LYS A 14 -4.24 5.56 -7.30
N ILE A 15 -4.03 4.44 -6.60
CA ILE A 15 -4.12 3.09 -7.19
C ILE A 15 -5.52 2.83 -7.77
N LEU A 16 -6.58 3.17 -7.02
CA LEU A 16 -7.96 2.99 -7.49
C LEU A 16 -8.28 3.82 -8.75
N ARG A 17 -7.75 5.05 -8.82
CA ARG A 17 -7.88 5.90 -10.01
C ARG A 17 -7.17 5.29 -11.23
N GLU A 18 -5.96 4.78 -11.05
CA GLU A 18 -5.19 4.14 -12.13
C GLU A 18 -5.93 2.90 -12.66
N LEU A 19 -6.45 2.06 -11.77
CA LEU A 19 -7.28 0.91 -12.15
C LEU A 19 -8.53 1.34 -12.93
N LYS A 20 -9.22 2.40 -12.48
CA LYS A 20 -10.40 2.96 -13.16
C LYS A 20 -10.05 3.45 -14.56
N GLN A 21 -8.96 4.19 -14.70
CA GLN A 21 -8.45 4.70 -15.98
C GLN A 21 -8.03 3.58 -16.93
N ALA A 22 -7.55 2.46 -16.40
CA ALA A 22 -7.26 1.25 -17.16
C ALA A 22 -8.51 0.41 -17.50
N GLY A 23 -9.71 0.85 -17.11
CA GLY A 23 -10.97 0.12 -17.33
C GLY A 23 -11.14 -1.10 -16.41
N ILE A 24 -10.34 -1.21 -15.34
CA ILE A 24 -10.39 -2.31 -14.39
C ILE A 24 -11.36 -1.95 -13.26
N LEU A 25 -12.54 -2.56 -13.32
CA LEU A 25 -13.57 -2.42 -12.28
C LEU A 25 -13.26 -3.31 -11.07
N LEU A 26 -13.57 -2.81 -9.88
CA LEU A 26 -13.42 -3.53 -8.61
C LEU A 26 -14.55 -4.57 -8.46
N THR A 27 -14.30 -5.77 -9.01
CA THR A 27 -15.19 -6.94 -8.92
C THR A 27 -14.40 -8.18 -8.51
N GLU A 28 -15.08 -9.19 -7.93
CA GLU A 28 -14.46 -10.47 -7.55
C GLU A 28 -13.72 -11.14 -8.72
N ILE A 29 -14.30 -11.08 -9.93
CA ILE A 29 -13.73 -11.65 -11.16
C ILE A 29 -12.43 -10.95 -11.54
N ASN A 30 -12.32 -9.64 -11.25
CA ASN A 30 -11.15 -8.84 -11.58
C ASN A 30 -10.06 -8.87 -10.50
N ILE A 31 -10.26 -9.52 -9.34
CA ILE A 31 -9.23 -9.60 -8.29
C ILE A 31 -7.88 -10.09 -8.83
N PRO A 32 -7.80 -11.18 -9.62
CA PRO A 32 -6.53 -11.62 -10.20
C PRO A 32 -5.90 -10.57 -11.14
N VAL A 33 -6.72 -9.84 -11.89
CA VAL A 33 -6.28 -8.76 -12.79
C VAL A 33 -5.73 -7.58 -11.98
N ILE A 34 -6.42 -7.19 -10.90
CA ILE A 34 -5.99 -6.12 -9.98
C ILE A 34 -4.64 -6.49 -9.37
N ILE A 35 -4.48 -7.71 -8.88
CA ILE A 35 -3.22 -8.21 -8.32
C ILE A 35 -2.11 -8.16 -9.38
N SER A 36 -2.36 -8.64 -10.60
CA SER A 36 -1.36 -8.60 -11.66
C SER A 36 -0.95 -7.16 -12.02
N GLU A 37 -1.92 -6.28 -12.23
CA GLU A 37 -1.69 -4.89 -12.65
C GLU A 37 -0.96 -4.06 -11.59
N THR A 38 -1.13 -4.41 -10.32
CA THR A 38 -0.48 -3.74 -9.20
C THR A 38 0.79 -4.42 -8.71
N SER A 39 1.22 -5.49 -9.38
CA SER A 39 2.51 -6.12 -9.12
C SER A 39 3.67 -5.15 -9.39
N PHE A 40 4.78 -5.32 -8.66
CA PHE A 40 6.00 -4.54 -8.89
C PHE A 40 6.46 -4.63 -10.35
N GLN A 41 6.42 -5.82 -10.94
CA GLN A 41 6.88 -6.07 -12.31
C GLN A 41 6.10 -5.27 -13.37
N ILE A 42 4.80 -5.06 -13.16
CA ILE A 42 3.96 -4.27 -14.06
C ILE A 42 4.08 -2.79 -13.74
N ARG A 43 4.01 -2.42 -12.46
CA ARG A 43 4.09 -1.02 -12.03
C ARG A 43 5.45 -0.39 -12.33
N SER A 44 6.55 -1.14 -12.22
CA SER A 44 7.88 -0.60 -12.54
C SER A 44 7.99 -0.12 -13.98
N LYS A 45 7.31 -0.80 -14.91
CA LYS A 45 7.28 -0.49 -16.34
C LYS A 45 6.29 0.62 -16.68
N LYS A 46 5.08 0.58 -16.11
CA LYS A 46 3.99 1.52 -16.44
C LYS A 46 4.08 2.85 -15.68
N HIS A 47 4.71 2.84 -14.52
CA HIS A 47 4.67 3.93 -13.54
C HIS A 47 6.06 4.26 -12.98
N SER A 48 7.12 4.15 -13.80
CA SER A 48 8.54 4.28 -13.38
C SER A 48 8.83 5.50 -12.50
N GLU A 49 8.22 6.65 -12.79
CA GLU A 49 8.43 7.92 -12.06
C GLU A 49 7.71 7.99 -10.70
N GLN A 50 6.81 7.05 -10.41
CA GLN A 50 5.96 7.11 -9.21
C GLN A 50 6.63 6.53 -7.95
N CYS A 51 7.75 5.83 -8.10
CA CYS A 51 8.48 5.23 -7.00
C CYS A 51 9.97 5.10 -7.39
N PRO A 52 10.92 5.46 -6.50
CA PRO A 52 12.35 5.29 -6.77
C PRO A 52 12.76 3.85 -7.12
N TYR A 53 12.08 2.85 -6.54
CA TYR A 53 12.30 1.42 -6.80
C TYR A 53 11.80 0.99 -8.18
N TYR A 54 10.75 1.63 -8.69
CA TYR A 54 10.27 1.41 -10.05
C TYR A 54 11.27 1.94 -11.06
N ALA A 55 11.75 3.18 -10.88
CA ALA A 55 12.76 3.79 -11.74
C ALA A 55 14.08 3.00 -11.80
N GLN A 56 14.44 2.31 -10.71
CA GLN A 56 15.63 1.46 -10.62
C GLN A 56 15.40 0.03 -11.11
N GLU A 57 14.16 -0.35 -11.41
CA GLU A 57 13.76 -1.73 -11.70
C GLU A 57 14.19 -2.74 -10.62
N LYS A 58 14.29 -2.28 -9.36
CA LYS A 58 14.67 -3.10 -8.20
C LYS A 58 13.54 -3.16 -7.18
N PRO A 59 13.10 -4.35 -6.72
CA PRO A 59 12.04 -4.44 -5.71
C PRO A 59 12.48 -3.83 -4.38
N CYS A 60 11.53 -3.28 -3.61
CA CYS A 60 11.80 -2.71 -2.28
C CYS A 60 12.00 -3.78 -1.20
N HIS A 61 11.41 -4.96 -1.38
CA HIS A 61 11.60 -6.13 -0.51
C HIS A 61 11.99 -7.35 -1.36
N ASP A 62 12.87 -8.18 -0.83
CA ASP A 62 13.28 -9.42 -1.49
C ASP A 62 12.27 -10.53 -1.25
N ILE A 63 11.11 -10.41 -1.88
CA ILE A 63 10.07 -11.45 -1.88
C ILE A 63 9.67 -11.80 -3.30
N LYS A 64 9.34 -13.06 -3.50
CA LYS A 64 8.74 -13.53 -4.74
C LYS A 64 7.37 -12.87 -4.91
N ASP A 65 7.08 -12.42 -6.14
CA ASP A 65 5.79 -11.85 -6.53
C ASP A 65 5.37 -10.60 -5.72
N LEU A 66 6.34 -9.70 -5.45
CA LEU A 66 6.11 -8.43 -4.76
C LEU A 66 4.97 -7.64 -5.41
N ASN A 67 3.97 -7.28 -4.62
CA ASN A 67 2.83 -6.50 -5.07
C ASN A 67 2.72 -5.17 -4.31
N CYS A 68 2.33 -4.11 -5.02
CA CYS A 68 2.33 -2.75 -4.51
C CYS A 68 0.92 -2.18 -4.25
N PHE A 69 -0.16 -2.96 -4.36
CA PHE A 69 -1.52 -2.51 -4.09
C PHE A 69 -1.67 -1.93 -2.68
N LEU A 70 -1.13 -2.65 -1.67
CA LEU A 70 -1.09 -2.21 -0.27
C LEU A 70 0.29 -1.65 0.10
N CYS A 71 0.99 -0.97 -0.81
CA CYS A 71 2.29 -0.38 -0.47
C CYS A 71 2.21 0.55 0.76
N VAL A 72 1.04 1.15 0.99
CA VAL A 72 0.66 1.62 2.33
C VAL A 72 -0.17 0.54 3.02
N CYS A 73 0.39 0.00 4.11
CA CYS A 73 -0.21 -1.09 4.86
C CYS A 73 -1.53 -0.65 5.55
N PRO A 74 -2.65 -1.36 5.35
CA PRO A 74 -3.92 -1.03 6.03
C PRO A 74 -3.86 -1.30 7.54
N GLU A 75 -2.92 -2.12 8.00
CA GLU A 75 -2.68 -2.39 9.42
C GLU A 75 -1.79 -1.35 10.10
N TYR A 76 -1.31 -0.34 9.36
CA TYR A 76 -0.56 0.76 9.97
C TYR A 76 -1.52 1.70 10.71
N HIS A 77 -1.14 2.14 11.91
CA HIS A 77 -1.92 3.13 12.67
C HIS A 77 -1.70 4.55 12.13
N SER A 78 -2.20 4.80 10.93
CA SER A 78 -2.11 6.10 10.26
C SER A 78 -2.90 7.20 10.98
N ASP A 79 -3.83 6.84 11.88
CA ASP A 79 -4.61 7.72 12.75
C ASP A 79 -3.81 8.29 13.93
N MET A 80 -2.61 7.76 14.20
CA MET A 80 -1.70 8.23 15.25
C MET A 80 -0.49 8.95 14.64
N ASP A 81 -0.03 10.05 15.25
CA ASP A 81 1.12 10.84 14.76
C ASP A 81 2.41 10.01 14.73
N GLU A 82 2.54 9.05 15.65
CA GLU A 82 3.68 8.14 15.78
C GLU A 82 3.56 6.88 14.90
N GLY A 83 2.40 6.60 14.32
CA GLY A 83 2.14 5.32 13.67
C GLY A 83 1.95 4.15 14.63
N GLY A 84 2.12 2.93 14.11
CA GLY A 84 1.98 1.67 14.86
C GLY A 84 1.54 0.53 13.94
N CYS A 85 1.36 -0.68 14.50
CA CYS A 85 0.85 -1.84 13.77
C CYS A 85 -0.32 -2.51 14.50
N ARG A 86 -1.50 -2.51 13.89
CA ARG A 86 -2.74 -3.08 14.43
C ARG A 86 -2.66 -4.58 14.73
N ILE A 87 -1.85 -5.30 13.95
CA ILE A 87 -1.64 -6.74 14.07
C ILE A 87 -0.38 -7.12 14.86
N ASN A 88 0.33 -6.15 15.44
CA ASN A 88 1.56 -6.36 16.20
C ASN A 88 2.61 -7.22 15.45
N ASN A 89 2.82 -6.95 14.16
CA ASN A 89 3.83 -7.65 13.37
C ASN A 89 5.24 -7.36 13.92
N GLN A 90 6.04 -8.40 14.14
CA GLN A 90 7.35 -8.31 14.79
C GLN A 90 8.44 -7.63 13.94
N SER A 91 8.20 -7.44 12.65
CA SER A 91 9.13 -6.73 11.76
C SER A 91 9.09 -5.20 11.92
N GLY A 92 8.10 -4.65 12.64
CA GLY A 92 8.01 -3.22 12.91
C GLY A 92 8.94 -2.79 14.04
N LYS A 93 9.51 -1.59 13.93
CA LYS A 93 10.47 -1.03 14.91
C LYS A 93 10.16 0.44 15.20
N TRP A 94 10.48 0.88 16.41
CA TRP A 94 10.50 2.31 16.71
C TRP A 94 11.76 2.94 16.13
N HIS A 95 11.59 3.87 15.21
CA HIS A 95 12.65 4.75 14.75
C HIS A 95 12.56 6.09 15.49
N SER A 96 13.68 6.75 15.76
CA SER A 96 13.71 8.05 16.43
C SER A 96 14.16 9.14 15.44
N PRO A 97 13.32 9.52 14.47
CA PRO A 97 13.69 10.56 13.53
C PRO A 97 13.55 11.90 14.24
N TYR A 98 14.60 12.35 14.94
CA TYR A 98 14.66 13.73 15.40
C TYR A 98 14.71 14.67 14.17
N PRO A 99 13.91 15.75 14.06
CA PRO A 99 12.83 16.25 14.92
C PRO A 99 11.41 16.03 14.33
N TYR A 100 11.16 14.91 13.64
CA TYR A 100 10.02 14.72 12.73
C TYR A 100 8.72 14.22 13.37
N SER A 101 8.69 13.90 14.66
CA SER A 101 7.45 13.56 15.38
C SER A 101 7.36 14.21 16.75
N LYS A 102 6.12 14.42 17.25
CA LYS A 102 5.87 15.05 18.56
C LYS A 102 6.44 14.25 19.72
N SER A 103 6.38 12.92 19.63
CA SER A 103 6.95 12.02 20.64
C SER A 103 8.46 11.78 20.50
N GLY A 104 9.08 12.27 19.42
CA GLY A 104 10.47 11.99 19.08
C GLY A 104 10.71 10.61 18.47
N LYS A 105 9.65 9.79 18.28
CA LYS A 105 9.72 8.49 17.59
C LYS A 105 8.58 8.29 16.57
N VAL A 106 8.82 7.44 15.57
CA VAL A 106 7.86 7.00 14.56
C VAL A 106 7.98 5.49 14.38
N TRP A 107 6.86 4.81 14.18
CA TRP A 107 6.82 3.39 13.87
C TRP A 107 7.22 3.16 12.42
N ASP A 108 8.26 2.36 12.25
CA ASP A 108 8.86 2.01 10.97
C ASP A 108 8.56 0.55 10.63
N CYS A 109 7.91 0.34 9.49
CA CYS A 109 7.59 -0.97 8.92
C CYS A 109 8.43 -1.28 7.67
N SER A 110 9.52 -0.56 7.40
CA SER A 110 10.32 -0.71 6.18
C SER A 110 10.77 -2.14 5.90
N ASP A 111 10.97 -2.94 6.95
CA ASP A 111 11.47 -4.32 6.85
C ASP A 111 10.32 -5.35 6.79
N CYS A 112 9.06 -4.91 6.85
CA CYS A 112 7.89 -5.78 6.86
C CYS A 112 7.38 -6.05 5.45
N SER A 113 7.33 -7.32 5.05
CA SER A 113 6.79 -7.74 3.75
C SER A 113 5.29 -8.08 3.77
N PHE A 114 4.65 -8.04 4.94
CA PHE A 114 3.25 -8.41 5.14
C PHE A 114 2.27 -7.80 4.11
N PRO A 115 2.29 -6.48 3.84
CA PRO A 115 1.34 -5.89 2.89
C PRO A 115 1.63 -6.23 1.43
N HIS A 116 2.78 -6.82 1.13
CA HIS A 116 3.24 -7.10 -0.23
C HIS A 116 2.96 -8.53 -0.69
N PHE A 117 2.53 -9.41 0.21
CA PHE A 117 2.17 -10.78 -0.14
C PHE A 117 0.86 -10.82 -0.92
N GLN A 118 0.88 -11.47 -2.08
CA GLN A 118 -0.31 -11.65 -2.92
C GLN A 118 -1.50 -12.22 -2.16
N ALA A 119 -1.28 -13.24 -1.32
CA ALA A 119 -2.35 -13.87 -0.54
C ALA A 119 -3.04 -12.88 0.42
N HIS A 120 -2.26 -11.98 1.03
CA HIS A 120 -2.81 -10.96 1.93
C HIS A 120 -3.61 -9.90 1.15
N ILE A 121 -3.11 -9.48 -0.01
CA ILE A 121 -3.80 -8.52 -0.88
C ILE A 121 -5.09 -9.11 -1.42
N GLU A 122 -5.09 -10.38 -1.83
CA GLU A 122 -6.29 -11.08 -2.27
C GLU A 122 -7.34 -11.12 -1.16
N GLN A 123 -6.94 -11.50 0.05
CA GLN A 123 -7.82 -11.50 1.21
C GLN A 123 -8.38 -10.09 1.49
N TYR A 124 -7.53 -9.07 1.49
CA TYR A 124 -7.94 -7.68 1.70
C TYR A 124 -8.94 -7.22 0.63
N LEU A 125 -8.68 -7.49 -0.65
CA LEU A 125 -9.58 -7.14 -1.75
C LEU A 125 -10.95 -7.78 -1.58
N ARG A 126 -11.03 -9.07 -1.25
CA ARG A 126 -12.30 -9.78 -1.02
C ARG A 126 -13.07 -9.21 0.17
N GLN A 127 -12.37 -8.91 1.26
CA GLN A 127 -12.99 -8.38 2.48
C GLN A 127 -13.50 -6.93 2.32
N ASN A 128 -12.80 -6.13 1.50
CA ASN A 128 -13.04 -4.69 1.40
C ASN A 128 -13.62 -4.26 0.04
N LEU A 129 -13.99 -5.20 -0.83
CA LEU A 129 -14.39 -4.92 -2.22
C LEU A 129 -15.48 -3.86 -2.33
N GLY A 130 -16.50 -3.95 -1.47
CA GLY A 130 -17.63 -3.02 -1.46
C GLY A 130 -17.24 -1.59 -1.03
N GLU A 131 -16.27 -1.43 -0.13
CA GLU A 131 -15.73 -0.13 0.24
C GLU A 131 -14.85 0.44 -0.87
N LEU A 132 -13.90 -0.36 -1.37
CA LEU A 132 -12.97 0.05 -2.42
C LEU A 132 -13.71 0.48 -3.69
N ARG A 133 -14.79 -0.22 -4.06
CA ARG A 133 -15.64 0.16 -5.19
C ARG A 133 -16.30 1.52 -4.98
N ARG A 134 -16.90 1.76 -3.79
CA ARG A 134 -17.49 3.07 -3.47
C ARG A 134 -16.46 4.19 -3.59
N ILE A 135 -15.26 3.98 -3.05
CA ILE A 135 -14.17 4.96 -3.16
C ILE A 135 -13.79 5.19 -4.64
N GLN A 136 -13.69 4.13 -5.45
CA GLN A 136 -13.37 4.25 -6.88
C GLN A 136 -14.47 5.00 -7.65
N ASP A 137 -15.74 4.82 -7.30
CA ASP A 137 -16.88 5.51 -7.93
C ASP A 137 -16.87 7.02 -7.63
N GLU A 138 -16.40 7.42 -6.45
CA GLU A 138 -16.28 8.82 -6.00
C GLU A 138 -15.08 9.59 -6.60
N ILE A 139 -14.13 8.91 -7.24
CA ILE A 139 -12.91 9.52 -7.84
C ILE A 139 -13.12 9.78 -9.33
#